data_AF-A0A0N4ZK04-F1
#
_entry.id   AF-A0A0N4ZK04-F1
#
_cell.length_a   1.000
_cell.length_b   1.000
_cell.length_c   1.000
_cell.angle_alpha   90.00
_cell.angle_beta   90.00
_cell.angle_gamma   90.00
#
_symmetry.space_group_name_H-M   'P 1'
#
loop_
_entity.id
_entity.type
_entity.pdbx_description
1 polymer ?
#
loop_
_entity_poly.entity_id
_entity_poly.type
_entity_poly.pdbx_seq_one_letter_code
_entity_poly.pdbx_strand_id
1 'polypeptide(L)'
;MIIFDIVTIIGFILTILLSSFATKTIFNKKEWHIHFRTIIFIGILNLVASSILCLILCVMRFFSRDYQNNLPIGEYIPSYPRILYYLLYLNNCYRYIQWTICIERLIATLKVEKYEKIKIKFHWLIIIIFLGVLSYITSELPIWLNIFNERHLFFIFMDIPVYVVSGYLWNANRRMARNKQFINQSLSLKFQVNENLFIMWLYFPILTFYMIQQIIFHVICYTVINNSTNKDKDFYVAYSTRMCVLIYSLIPIILEGNFYKVFINKKHRSNKVVQVAKCENNNDNNQNVYFTILHNAWK
;
A
#
# COMPACT_ATOMS: atom_id res chain seq x y z
N MET A 1 12.19 27.19 3.38
CA MET A 1 11.32 27.25 2.18
C MET A 1 12.04 26.83 0.92
N ILE A 2 13.16 27.45 0.51
CA ILE A 2 14.00 27.00 -0.63
C ILE A 2 14.34 25.51 -0.55
N ILE A 3 14.67 25.03 0.66
CA ILE A 3 14.98 23.62 0.90
C ILE A 3 13.82 22.70 0.47
N PHE A 4 12.56 23.05 0.75
CA PHE A 4 11.40 22.24 0.37
C PHE A 4 11.15 22.25 -1.13
N ASP A 5 11.44 23.37 -1.80
CA ASP A 5 11.32 23.50 -3.24
C ASP A 5 12.36 22.60 -3.94
N ILE A 6 13.61 22.65 -3.49
CA ILE A 6 14.70 21.75 -3.93
C ILE A 6 14.34 20.29 -3.65
N VAL A 7 13.88 19.96 -2.45
CA VAL A 7 13.48 18.60 -2.08
C VAL A 7 12.31 18.11 -2.95
N THR A 8 11.37 18.99 -3.31
CA THR A 8 10.24 18.62 -4.19
C THR A 8 10.73 18.30 -5.61
N ILE A 9 11.66 19.08 -6.15
CA ILE A 9 12.28 18.83 -7.46
C ILE A 9 13.07 17.51 -7.45
N ILE A 10 13.92 17.31 -6.44
CA ILE A 10 14.68 16.06 -6.27
C ILE A 10 13.73 14.88 -6.11
N GLY A 11 12.68 15.03 -5.29
CA GLY A 11 11.65 14.02 -5.07
C GLY A 11 10.91 13.66 -6.36
N PHE A 12 10.59 14.64 -7.21
CA PHE A 12 10.00 14.39 -8.52
C PHE A 12 10.93 13.58 -9.42
N ILE A 13 12.20 13.99 -9.55
CA ILE A 13 13.20 13.26 -10.37
C ILE A 13 13.35 11.81 -9.87
N LEU A 14 13.49 11.62 -8.55
CA LEU A 14 13.55 10.31 -7.93
C LEU A 14 12.28 9.49 -8.20
N THR A 15 11.10 10.11 -8.15
CA THR A 15 9.83 9.44 -8.45
C THR A 15 9.84 8.88 -9.87
N ILE A 16 10.24 9.68 -10.86
CA ILE A 16 10.29 9.24 -12.27
C ILE A 16 11.28 8.10 -12.45
N LEU A 17 12.50 8.23 -11.92
CA LEU A 17 13.53 7.20 -12.01
C LEU A 17 13.08 5.88 -11.37
N LEU A 18 12.64 5.92 -10.11
CA LEU A 18 12.21 4.74 -9.37
C LEU A 18 10.93 4.13 -9.97
N SER A 19 10.00 4.94 -10.46
CA SER A 19 8.79 4.45 -11.12
C SER A 19 9.10 3.72 -12.42
N SER A 20 10.10 4.19 -13.19
CA SER A 20 10.57 3.50 -14.40
C SER A 20 11.15 2.11 -14.06
N PHE A 21 12.02 2.03 -13.05
CA PHE A 21 12.55 0.74 -12.58
C PHE A 21 11.46 -0.17 -12.04
N ALA A 22 10.54 0.34 -11.21
CA ALA A 22 9.45 -0.45 -10.64
C ALA A 22 8.51 -0.97 -11.74
N THR A 23 8.18 -0.14 -12.73
CA THR A 23 7.37 -0.53 -13.89
C THR A 23 8.05 -1.64 -14.68
N LYS A 24 9.35 -1.51 -14.97
CA LYS A 24 10.14 -2.56 -15.62
C LYS A 24 10.09 -3.88 -14.83
N THR A 25 10.23 -3.82 -13.50
CA THR A 25 10.15 -5.02 -12.65
C THR A 25 8.78 -5.68 -12.73
N ILE A 26 7.69 -4.91 -12.68
CA ILE A 26 6.32 -5.45 -12.78
C ILE A 26 6.07 -6.14 -14.12
N PHE A 27 6.52 -5.53 -15.23
CA PHE A 27 6.38 -6.14 -16.56
C PHE A 27 7.16 -7.44 -16.71
N ASN A 28 8.34 -7.52 -16.09
CA ASN A 28 9.15 -8.74 -16.11
C ASN A 28 8.59 -9.85 -15.20
N LYS A 29 7.84 -9.49 -14.15
CA LYS A 29 7.25 -10.43 -13.19
C LYS A 29 5.96 -11.05 -13.72
N LYS A 30 6.11 -11.98 -14.68
CA LYS A 30 5.00 -12.72 -15.27
C LYS A 30 4.26 -13.64 -14.29
N GLU A 31 4.95 -14.10 -13.25
CA GLU A 31 4.43 -14.98 -12.19
C GLU A 31 3.32 -14.30 -11.38
N TRP A 32 3.48 -13.00 -11.09
CA TRP A 32 2.49 -12.25 -10.33
C TRP A 32 1.14 -12.23 -11.04
N HIS A 33 0.09 -12.50 -10.27
CA HIS A 33 -1.26 -12.48 -10.79
C HIS A 33 -1.59 -11.14 -11.48
N ILE A 34 -2.30 -11.21 -12.59
CA ILE A 34 -2.56 -10.04 -13.44
C ILE A 34 -3.26 -8.93 -12.67
N HIS A 35 -4.24 -9.26 -11.82
CA HIS A 35 -4.98 -8.28 -11.01
C HIS A 35 -4.05 -7.50 -10.08
N PHE A 36 -3.18 -8.22 -9.38
CA PHE A 36 -2.20 -7.61 -8.48
C PHE A 36 -1.25 -6.65 -9.21
N ARG A 37 -0.68 -7.09 -10.33
CA ARG A 37 0.21 -6.24 -11.16
C ARG A 37 -0.49 -4.99 -11.62
N THR A 38 -1.75 -5.11 -12.05
CA THR A 38 -2.55 -3.98 -12.49
C THR A 38 -2.76 -2.97 -11.36
N ILE A 39 -3.12 -3.42 -10.16
CA ILE A 39 -3.33 -2.53 -9.01
C ILE A 39 -2.02 -1.79 -8.65
N ILE A 40 -0.89 -2.50 -8.61
CA ILE A 40 0.41 -1.87 -8.32
C ILE A 40 0.78 -0.86 -9.41
N PHE A 41 0.57 -1.20 -10.68
CA PHE A 41 0.86 -0.31 -11.80
C PHE A 41 0.03 0.98 -11.71
N ILE A 42 -1.26 0.88 -11.39
CA ILE A 42 -2.11 2.06 -11.12
C ILE A 42 -1.57 2.86 -9.92
N GLY A 43 -1.06 2.19 -8.88
CA GLY A 43 -0.34 2.82 -7.76
C GLY A 43 0.85 3.65 -8.18
N ILE A 44 1.69 3.11 -9.07
CA ILE A 44 2.86 3.83 -9.62
C ILE A 44 2.39 5.06 -10.42
N LEU A 45 1.39 4.91 -11.29
CA LEU A 45 0.85 6.03 -12.06
C LEU A 45 0.29 7.13 -11.14
N ASN A 46 -0.39 6.76 -10.05
CA ASN A 46 -0.89 7.71 -9.07
C ASN A 46 0.25 8.46 -8.36
N LEU A 47 1.35 7.78 -8.00
CA LEU A 47 2.53 8.43 -7.41
C LEU A 47 3.18 9.43 -8.38
N VAL A 48 3.29 9.07 -9.65
CA VAL A 48 3.80 9.97 -10.71
C VAL A 48 2.87 11.17 -10.89
N ALA A 49 1.55 10.96 -10.97
CA ALA A 49 0.59 12.07 -11.08
C ALA A 49 0.66 13.01 -9.87
N SER A 50 0.78 12.45 -8.67
CA SER A 50 0.90 13.23 -7.43
C SER A 50 2.20 14.03 -7.37
N SER A 51 3.33 13.45 -7.82
CA SER A 51 4.61 14.17 -7.86
C SER A 51 4.62 15.29 -8.90
N ILE A 52 3.94 15.11 -10.04
CA ILE A 52 3.71 16.17 -11.03
C ILE A 52 2.93 17.33 -10.39
N LEU A 53 1.83 17.08 -9.68
CA LEU A 53 1.07 18.14 -9.01
C LEU A 53 1.90 18.87 -7.95
N CYS A 54 2.70 18.15 -7.16
CA CYS A 54 3.64 18.78 -6.20
C CYS A 54 4.68 19.66 -6.90
N LEU A 55 5.20 19.23 -8.06
CA LEU A 55 6.13 20.04 -8.86
C LEU A 55 5.43 21.30 -9.40
N ILE A 56 4.21 21.18 -9.91
CA ILE A 56 3.43 22.33 -10.38
C ILE A 56 3.24 23.34 -9.24
N LEU A 57 2.85 22.90 -8.04
CA LEU A 57 2.73 23.78 -6.87
C LEU A 57 4.07 24.44 -6.50
N CYS A 58 5.18 23.70 -6.60
CA CYS A 58 6.51 24.23 -6.37
C CYS A 58 6.86 25.34 -7.37
N VAL A 59 6.61 25.11 -8.66
CA VAL A 59 6.89 26.07 -9.74
C VAL A 59 6.02 27.32 -9.61
N MET A 60 4.71 27.14 -9.36
CA MET A 60 3.79 28.27 -9.14
C MET A 60 4.23 29.12 -7.95
N ARG A 61 4.65 28.48 -6.85
CA ARG A 61 5.15 29.19 -5.69
C ARG A 61 6.49 29.88 -5.93
N PHE A 62 7.36 29.29 -6.76
CA PHE A 62 8.63 29.92 -7.14
C PHE A 62 8.39 31.23 -7.89
N PHE A 63 7.51 31.23 -8.89
CA PHE A 63 7.15 32.42 -9.65
C PHE A 63 6.29 33.44 -8.87
N SER A 64 5.53 33.00 -7.87
CA SER A 64 4.75 33.90 -7.02
C SER A 64 5.57 34.56 -5.92
N ARG A 65 6.80 34.09 -5.67
CA ARG A 65 7.64 34.55 -4.56
C ARG A 65 8.12 36.00 -4.74
N ASP A 66 8.17 36.46 -5.99
CA ASP A 66 8.53 37.83 -6.33
C ASP A 66 7.41 38.86 -6.00
N TYR A 67 6.19 38.40 -5.67
CA TYR A 67 5.02 39.25 -5.41
C TYR A 67 4.64 39.45 -3.92
N GLN A 68 5.63 39.38 -3.01
CA GLN A 68 5.56 39.78 -1.57
C GLN A 68 4.97 38.80 -0.53
N ASN A 69 5.46 38.98 0.71
CA ASN A 69 5.48 38.06 1.86
C ASN A 69 4.21 37.99 2.73
N ASN A 70 3.11 38.70 2.41
CA ASN A 70 2.06 38.96 3.41
C ASN A 70 0.62 38.56 3.03
N LEU A 71 0.39 37.95 1.85
CA LEU A 71 -0.95 37.51 1.44
C LEU A 71 -1.05 35.97 1.31
N PRO A 72 -2.22 35.36 1.59
CA PRO A 72 -2.45 33.94 1.33
C PRO A 72 -2.26 33.61 -0.16
N ILE A 73 -1.55 32.52 -0.46
CA ILE A 73 -1.20 32.14 -1.84
C ILE A 73 -2.44 31.92 -2.72
N GLY A 74 -3.55 31.45 -2.13
CA GLY A 74 -4.82 31.23 -2.83
C GLY A 74 -5.49 32.50 -3.36
N GLU A 75 -5.21 33.67 -2.80
CA GLU A 75 -5.76 34.95 -3.28
C GLU A 75 -5.03 35.47 -4.52
N TYR A 76 -3.74 35.12 -4.65
CA TYR A 76 -2.89 35.59 -5.75
C TYR A 76 -2.88 34.63 -6.94
N ILE A 77 -3.06 33.34 -6.69
CA ILE A 77 -3.10 32.32 -7.73
C ILE A 77 -4.39 31.50 -7.58
N PRO A 78 -5.47 31.85 -8.33
CA PRO A 78 -6.78 31.20 -8.21
C PRO A 78 -6.76 29.69 -8.49
N SER A 79 -5.74 29.20 -9.20
CA SER A 79 -5.55 27.77 -9.48
C SER A 79 -4.88 27.01 -8.33
N TYR A 80 -4.24 27.68 -7.37
CA TYR A 80 -3.51 27.03 -6.27
C TYR A 80 -4.43 26.18 -5.36
N PRO A 81 -5.59 26.68 -4.90
CA PRO A 81 -6.51 25.85 -4.10
C PRO A 81 -7.06 24.66 -4.89
N ARG A 82 -7.28 24.83 -6.21
CA ARG A 82 -7.75 23.73 -7.08
C ARG A 82 -6.70 22.63 -7.19
N ILE A 83 -5.42 22.98 -7.30
CA ILE A 83 -4.35 21.98 -7.39
C ILE A 83 -4.16 21.25 -6.06
N LEU A 84 -4.27 21.96 -4.92
CA LEU A 84 -4.31 21.32 -3.60
C LEU A 84 -5.51 20.36 -3.47
N TYR A 85 -6.67 20.72 -4.01
CA TYR A 85 -7.83 19.83 -4.06
C TYR A 85 -7.57 18.57 -4.90
N TYR A 86 -6.96 18.71 -6.08
CA TYR A 86 -6.56 17.56 -6.90
C TYR A 86 -5.51 16.68 -6.21
N LEU A 87 -4.59 17.26 -5.45
CA LEU A 87 -3.61 16.52 -4.67
C LEU A 87 -4.26 15.73 -3.53
N LEU A 88 -5.27 16.31 -2.86
CA LEU A 88 -6.11 15.59 -1.90
C LEU A 88 -6.84 14.42 -2.56
N TYR A 89 -7.42 14.63 -3.75
CA TYR A 89 -8.08 13.58 -4.52
C TYR A 89 -7.12 12.43 -4.88
N LEU A 90 -5.93 12.75 -5.40
CA LEU A 90 -4.93 11.72 -5.72
C LEU A 90 -4.46 10.97 -4.48
N ASN A 91 -4.37 11.64 -3.33
CA ASN A 91 -4.05 11.00 -2.06
C ASN A 91 -5.15 10.01 -1.61
N ASN A 92 -6.43 10.38 -1.76
CA ASN A 92 -7.54 9.45 -1.53
C ASN A 92 -7.51 8.28 -2.51
N CYS A 93 -7.14 8.52 -3.77
CA CYS A 93 -6.94 7.46 -4.75
C CYS A 93 -5.81 6.51 -4.34
N TYR A 94 -4.68 7.02 -3.85
CA TYR A 94 -3.60 6.19 -3.32
C TYR A 94 -4.05 5.37 -2.09
N ARG A 95 -4.85 5.96 -1.19
CA ARG A 95 -5.48 5.22 -0.07
C ARG A 95 -6.26 4.02 -0.58
N TYR A 96 -7.16 4.22 -1.53
CA TYR A 96 -7.97 3.13 -2.07
C TYR A 96 -7.17 2.10 -2.88
N ILE A 97 -6.02 2.49 -3.45
CA ILE A 97 -5.08 1.54 -4.05
C ILE A 97 -4.53 0.60 -2.98
N GLN A 98 -4.10 1.11 -1.82
CA GLN A 98 -3.60 0.29 -0.72
C GLN A 98 -4.68 -0.64 -0.15
N TRP A 99 -5.92 -0.15 -0.05
CA TRP A 99 -7.06 -0.97 0.33
C TRP A 99 -7.31 -2.11 -0.66
N THR A 100 -7.29 -1.78 -1.96
CA THR A 100 -7.52 -2.75 -3.02
C THR A 100 -6.43 -3.82 -3.01
N ILE A 101 -5.16 -3.45 -2.79
CA ILE A 101 -4.06 -4.40 -2.57
C ILE A 101 -4.39 -5.33 -1.39
N CYS A 102 -4.78 -4.78 -0.24
CA CYS A 102 -5.08 -5.58 0.94
C CYS A 102 -6.24 -6.58 0.71
N ILE A 103 -7.33 -6.13 0.10
CA ILE A 103 -8.51 -6.97 -0.21
C ILE A 103 -8.14 -8.05 -1.23
N GLU A 104 -7.41 -7.67 -2.28
CA GLU A 104 -7.03 -8.58 -3.35
C GLU A 104 -6.10 -9.69 -2.83
N ARG A 105 -5.14 -9.34 -1.96
CA ARG A 105 -4.29 -10.31 -1.27
C ARG A 105 -5.11 -11.20 -0.33
N LEU A 106 -6.09 -10.66 0.38
CA LEU A 106 -6.96 -11.46 1.24
C LEU A 106 -7.77 -12.48 0.45
N ILE A 107 -8.34 -12.09 -0.69
CA ILE A 107 -9.04 -13.01 -1.57
C ILE A 107 -8.09 -14.09 -2.09
N ALA A 108 -6.87 -13.71 -2.50
CA ALA A 108 -5.85 -14.66 -2.95
C ALA A 108 -5.45 -15.67 -1.86
N THR A 109 -5.40 -15.25 -0.58
CA THR A 109 -5.10 -16.10 0.57
C THR A 109 -6.28 -17.02 0.95
N LEU A 110 -7.51 -16.52 0.97
CA LEU A 110 -8.68 -17.31 1.41
C LEU A 110 -9.20 -18.26 0.34
N LYS A 111 -9.13 -17.86 -0.94
CA LYS A 111 -9.75 -18.57 -2.06
C LYS A 111 -8.71 -19.00 -3.10
N VAL A 112 -7.57 -19.52 -2.66
CA VAL A 112 -6.41 -19.87 -3.50
C VAL A 112 -6.81 -20.66 -4.76
N GLU A 113 -7.61 -21.72 -4.59
CA GLU A 113 -8.04 -22.63 -5.67
C GLU A 113 -8.92 -21.97 -6.74
N LYS A 114 -9.76 -21.01 -6.33
CA LYS A 114 -10.66 -20.31 -7.24
C LYS A 114 -9.98 -19.11 -7.88
N TYR A 115 -9.08 -18.46 -7.15
CA TYR A 115 -8.42 -17.23 -7.55
C TYR A 115 -7.64 -17.37 -8.87
N GLU A 116 -6.93 -18.49 -9.08
CA GLU A 116 -6.19 -18.75 -10.34
C GLU A 116 -7.10 -18.75 -11.58
N LYS A 117 -8.34 -19.24 -11.41
CA LYS A 117 -9.29 -19.39 -12.52
C LYS A 117 -9.98 -18.07 -12.88
N ILE A 118 -9.91 -17.05 -12.02
CA ILE A 118 -10.62 -15.78 -12.22
C ILE A 118 -9.77 -14.87 -13.10
N LYS A 119 -10.07 -14.87 -14.41
CA LYS A 119 -9.51 -13.91 -15.38
C LYS A 119 -10.58 -12.92 -15.79
N ILE A 120 -10.38 -11.65 -15.43
CA ILE A 120 -11.29 -10.54 -15.77
C ILE A 120 -10.62 -9.70 -16.86
N LYS A 121 -11.18 -9.72 -18.08
CA LYS A 121 -10.59 -9.11 -19.29
C LYS A 121 -10.34 -7.60 -19.17
N PHE A 122 -11.19 -6.89 -18.42
CA PHE A 122 -11.12 -5.43 -18.22
C PHE A 122 -10.89 -5.04 -16.75
N HIS A 123 -10.14 -5.86 -16.01
CA HIS A 123 -9.88 -5.61 -14.59
C HIS A 123 -9.31 -4.21 -14.33
N TRP A 124 -8.38 -3.73 -15.17
CA TRP A 124 -7.78 -2.41 -15.03
C TRP A 124 -8.80 -1.28 -15.07
N LEU A 125 -9.78 -1.34 -15.98
CA LEU A 125 -10.82 -0.33 -16.12
C LEU A 125 -11.73 -0.33 -14.90
N ILE A 126 -12.12 -1.53 -14.43
CA ILE A 126 -12.95 -1.70 -13.23
C ILE A 126 -12.25 -1.08 -12.01
N ILE A 127 -10.96 -1.36 -11.82
CA ILE A 127 -10.19 -0.79 -10.73
C ILE A 127 -10.10 0.74 -10.86
N ILE A 128 -9.83 1.29 -12.04
CA ILE A 128 -9.78 2.75 -12.23
C ILE A 128 -11.13 3.40 -11.89
N ILE A 129 -12.24 2.85 -12.38
CA ILE A 129 -13.58 3.37 -12.08
C ILE A 129 -13.85 3.30 -10.58
N PHE A 130 -13.59 2.15 -9.96
CA PHE A 130 -13.78 1.94 -8.52
C PHE A 130 -12.97 2.92 -7.68
N LEU A 131 -11.67 3.07 -7.97
CA LEU A 131 -10.79 4.00 -7.29
C LEU A 131 -11.24 5.44 -7.48
N GLY A 132 -11.63 5.82 -8.71
CA GLY A 132 -12.11 7.16 -9.02
C GLY A 132 -13.39 7.51 -8.25
N VAL A 133 -14.40 6.64 -8.30
CA VAL A 133 -15.68 6.83 -7.61
C VAL A 133 -15.48 6.92 -6.11
N LEU A 134 -14.73 6.00 -5.49
CA LEU A 134 -14.49 6.05 -4.05
C LEU A 134 -13.68 7.28 -3.63
N SER A 135 -12.69 7.67 -4.40
CA SER A 135 -11.90 8.87 -4.12
C SER A 135 -12.75 10.13 -4.21
N TYR A 136 -13.63 10.21 -5.22
CA TYR A 136 -14.56 11.31 -5.39
C TYR A 136 -15.52 11.41 -4.22
N ILE A 137 -16.25 10.32 -3.91
CA ILE A 137 -17.19 10.28 -2.78
C ILE A 137 -16.48 10.69 -1.49
N THR A 138 -15.27 10.20 -1.24
CA THR A 138 -14.54 10.47 0.00
C THR A 138 -14.06 11.92 0.11
N SER A 139 -13.73 12.55 -1.01
CA SER A 139 -13.36 13.98 -1.04
C SER A 139 -14.58 14.88 -0.86
N GLU A 140 -15.73 14.52 -1.42
CA GLU A 140 -16.96 15.33 -1.41
C GLU A 140 -17.82 15.13 -0.15
N LEU A 141 -17.80 13.94 0.45
CA LEU A 141 -18.66 13.62 1.60
C LEU A 141 -18.47 14.58 2.79
N PRO A 142 -17.26 15.03 3.16
CA PRO A 142 -17.09 16.05 4.20
C PRO A 142 -17.72 17.40 3.84
N ILE A 143 -17.80 17.74 2.55
CA ILE A 143 -18.45 18.96 2.05
C ILE A 143 -19.96 18.80 2.17
N TRP A 144 -20.51 17.67 1.69
CA TRP A 144 -21.94 17.38 1.74
C TRP A 144 -22.48 17.30 3.17
N LEU A 145 -21.69 16.78 4.11
CA LEU A 145 -22.05 16.66 5.52
C LEU A 145 -21.70 17.92 6.35
N ASN A 146 -21.16 18.97 5.72
CA ASN A 146 -20.73 20.21 6.39
C ASN A 146 -19.71 19.98 7.53
N ILE A 147 -18.86 18.96 7.40
CA ILE A 147 -17.78 18.59 8.34
C ILE A 147 -16.40 18.82 7.73
N PHE A 148 -16.28 19.72 6.76
CA PHE A 148 -15.03 19.93 6.00
C PHE A 148 -13.84 20.34 6.87
N ASN A 149 -14.09 21.04 7.98
CA ASN A 149 -13.06 21.40 8.96
C ASN A 149 -12.52 20.18 9.73
N GLU A 150 -13.35 19.16 9.92
CA GLU A 150 -13.04 17.91 10.60
C GLU A 150 -12.70 16.76 9.63
N ARG A 151 -12.53 17.06 8.33
CA ARG A 151 -12.28 16.05 7.28
C ARG A 151 -11.12 15.10 7.61
N HIS A 152 -10.09 15.57 8.32
CA HIS A 152 -8.95 14.76 8.69
C HIS A 152 -9.28 13.73 9.78
N LEU A 153 -10.18 14.06 10.71
CA LEU A 153 -10.75 13.11 11.68
C LEU A 153 -11.63 12.08 10.96
N PHE A 154 -12.50 12.55 10.06
CA PHE A 154 -13.32 11.68 9.22
C PHE A 154 -12.49 10.66 8.44
N PHE A 155 -11.36 11.10 7.86
CA PHE A 155 -10.43 10.22 7.16
C PHE A 155 -9.79 9.15 8.04
N ILE A 156 -9.46 9.46 9.29
CA ILE A 156 -8.96 8.47 10.25
C ILE A 156 -10.02 7.39 10.50
N PHE A 157 -11.28 7.79 10.71
CA PHE A 157 -12.38 6.84 10.89
C PHE A 157 -12.60 5.97 9.65
N MET A 158 -12.53 6.57 8.46
CA MET A 158 -12.63 5.84 7.20
C MET A 158 -11.53 4.79 7.04
N ASP A 159 -10.35 4.98 7.63
CA ASP A 159 -9.22 4.03 7.56
C ASP A 159 -9.34 2.85 8.56
N ILE A 160 -10.27 2.86 9.52
CA ILE A 160 -10.45 1.75 10.49
C ILE A 160 -10.74 0.39 9.81
N PRO A 161 -11.67 0.28 8.84
CA PRO A 161 -11.94 -0.97 8.16
C PRO A 161 -10.71 -1.60 7.52
N VAL A 162 -9.79 -0.82 6.93
CA VAL A 162 -8.59 -1.38 6.31
C VAL A 162 -7.62 -1.95 7.35
N TYR A 163 -7.55 -1.36 8.55
CA TYR A 163 -6.76 -1.93 9.65
C TYR A 163 -7.31 -3.29 10.09
N VAL A 164 -8.63 -3.40 10.20
CA VAL A 164 -9.30 -4.67 10.54
C VAL A 164 -9.03 -5.72 9.47
N VAL A 165 -9.20 -5.38 8.19
CA VAL A 165 -8.93 -6.28 7.05
C VAL A 165 -7.45 -6.69 7.02
N SER A 166 -6.52 -5.78 7.30
CA SER A 166 -5.08 -6.06 7.33
C SER A 166 -4.69 -6.99 8.48
N GLY A 167 -5.30 -6.82 9.66
CA GLY A 167 -5.13 -7.74 10.78
C GLY A 167 -5.66 -9.14 10.47
N TYR A 168 -6.82 -9.23 9.80
CA TYR A 168 -7.36 -10.51 9.36
C TYR A 168 -6.48 -11.18 8.29
N LEU A 169 -5.98 -10.41 7.33
CA LEU A 169 -5.03 -10.86 6.31
C LEU A 169 -3.75 -11.43 6.94
N TRP A 170 -3.19 -10.74 7.94
CA TRP A 170 -2.03 -11.24 8.68
C TRP A 170 -2.31 -12.60 9.33
N ASN A 171 -3.46 -12.73 10.00
CA ASN A 171 -3.86 -13.97 10.65
C ASN A 171 -4.08 -15.11 9.64
N ALA A 172 -4.77 -14.85 8.53
CA ALA A 172 -4.99 -15.81 7.47
C ALA A 172 -3.66 -16.28 6.86
N ASN A 173 -2.74 -15.35 6.60
CA ASN A 173 -1.42 -15.65 6.06
C ASN A 173 -0.59 -16.50 7.03
N ARG A 174 -0.65 -16.22 8.33
CA ARG A 174 0.05 -16.98 9.37
C ARG A 174 -0.49 -18.41 9.51
N ARG A 175 -1.81 -18.59 9.37
CA ARG A 175 -2.45 -19.92 9.31
C ARG A 175 -2.01 -20.70 8.06
N MET A 176 -2.02 -20.04 6.91
CA MET A 176 -1.57 -20.63 5.63
C MET A 176 -0.10 -21.07 5.69
N ALA A 177 0.78 -20.26 6.29
CA ALA A 177 2.19 -20.59 6.46
C ALA A 177 2.41 -21.86 7.32
N ARG A 178 1.62 -22.03 8.39
CA ARG A 178 1.70 -23.20 9.28
C ARG A 178 1.16 -24.46 8.63
N ASN A 179 0.02 -24.37 7.94
CA ASN A 179 -0.68 -25.54 7.41
C ASN A 179 -0.09 -26.06 6.10
N LYS A 180 0.81 -25.30 5.47
CA LYS A 180 1.43 -25.61 4.18
C LYS A 180 2.09 -26.99 4.09
N GLN A 181 2.61 -27.54 5.19
CA GLN A 181 3.24 -28.86 5.20
C GLN A 181 2.22 -30.01 5.09
N PHE A 182 0.98 -29.77 5.48
CA PHE A 182 -0.11 -30.75 5.45
C PHE A 182 -0.96 -30.66 4.17
N ILE A 183 -0.56 -29.78 3.24
CA ILE A 183 -1.24 -29.58 1.98
C ILE A 183 -0.85 -30.73 1.01
N ASN A 184 -1.66 -31.79 0.97
CA ASN A 184 -1.68 -32.79 -0.10
C ASN A 184 -2.39 -32.21 -1.34
N GLN A 185 -1.80 -31.16 -1.93
CA GLN A 185 -2.31 -30.52 -3.15
C GLN A 185 -1.29 -30.56 -4.29
N SER A 186 -1.77 -30.24 -5.49
CA SER A 186 -0.98 -30.17 -6.73
C SER A 186 0.23 -29.23 -6.62
N LEU A 187 1.25 -29.48 -7.44
CA LEU A 187 2.46 -28.65 -7.50
C LEU A 187 2.16 -27.17 -7.81
N SER A 188 1.18 -26.91 -8.68
CA SER A 188 0.72 -25.55 -9.00
C SER A 188 0.23 -24.81 -7.76
N LEU A 189 -0.61 -25.47 -6.96
CA LEU A 189 -1.19 -24.86 -5.76
C LEU A 189 -0.14 -24.60 -4.68
N LYS A 190 0.85 -25.51 -4.54
CA LYS A 190 2.01 -25.29 -3.65
C LYS A 190 2.88 -24.12 -4.08
N PHE A 191 3.06 -23.90 -5.39
CA PHE A 191 3.79 -22.76 -5.91
C PHE A 191 3.04 -21.44 -5.60
N GLN A 192 1.74 -21.40 -5.88
CA GLN A 192 0.89 -20.24 -5.63
C GLN A 192 0.82 -19.87 -4.14
N VAL A 193 0.76 -20.87 -3.25
CA VAL A 193 0.84 -20.66 -1.80
C VAL A 193 2.16 -19.97 -1.42
N ASN A 194 3.28 -20.38 -2.02
CA ASN A 194 4.58 -19.78 -1.73
C ASN A 194 4.67 -18.34 -2.23
N GLU A 195 4.16 -18.12 -3.42
CA GLU A 195 4.11 -16.81 -4.04
C GLU A 195 3.27 -15.84 -3.20
N ASN A 196 2.06 -16.25 -2.80
CA ASN A 196 1.20 -15.44 -1.94
C ASN A 196 1.86 -15.14 -0.59
N LEU A 197 2.50 -16.13 0.04
CA LEU A 197 3.26 -15.93 1.28
C LEU A 197 4.41 -14.94 1.10
N PHE A 198 5.13 -15.03 -0.02
CA PHE A 198 6.24 -14.14 -0.34
C PHE A 198 5.76 -12.71 -0.61
N ILE A 199 4.75 -12.54 -1.46
CA ILE A 199 4.16 -11.23 -1.77
C ILE A 199 3.65 -10.60 -0.48
N MET A 200 2.99 -11.36 0.39
CA MET A 200 2.55 -10.87 1.69
C MET A 200 3.73 -10.45 2.57
N TRP A 201 4.78 -11.25 2.65
CA TRP A 201 5.98 -10.89 3.40
C TRP A 201 6.65 -9.61 2.87
N LEU A 202 6.62 -9.39 1.56
CA LEU A 202 7.17 -8.21 0.90
C LEU A 202 6.30 -6.96 1.10
N TYR A 203 4.99 -7.07 0.93
CA TYR A 203 4.06 -5.92 0.94
C TYR A 203 3.55 -5.55 2.33
N PHE A 204 3.51 -6.47 3.28
CA PHE A 204 2.99 -6.17 4.61
C PHE A 204 3.76 -5.06 5.35
N PRO A 205 5.11 -4.98 5.30
CA PRO A 205 5.85 -3.85 5.84
C PRO A 205 5.51 -2.52 5.16
N ILE A 206 5.31 -2.54 3.83
CA ILE A 206 4.92 -1.35 3.05
C ILE A 206 3.55 -0.85 3.50
N LEU A 207 2.58 -1.77 3.58
CA LEU A 207 1.22 -1.48 4.01
C LEU A 207 1.22 -0.91 5.44
N THR A 208 1.95 -1.56 6.36
CA THR A 208 2.06 -1.12 7.75
C THR A 208 2.68 0.27 7.86
N PHE A 209 3.78 0.52 7.14
CA PHE A 209 4.45 1.81 7.14
C PHE A 209 3.55 2.91 6.56
N TYR A 210 2.87 2.62 5.44
CA TYR A 210 1.87 3.52 4.86
C TYR A 210 0.76 3.86 5.87
N MET A 211 0.21 2.86 6.55
CA MET A 211 -0.85 3.03 7.53
C MET A 211 -0.44 3.93 8.70
N ILE A 212 0.77 3.73 9.24
CA ILE A 212 1.32 4.57 10.31
C ILE A 212 1.52 6.00 9.79
N GLN A 213 2.14 6.15 8.62
CA GLN A 213 2.37 7.45 7.98
C GLN A 213 1.06 8.20 7.74
N GLN A 214 0.01 7.50 7.32
CA GLN A 214 -1.32 8.02 7.06
C GLN A 214 -1.97 8.60 8.31
N ILE A 215 -1.93 7.85 9.43
CA ILE A 215 -2.46 8.32 10.72
C ILE A 215 -1.70 9.56 11.17
N ILE A 216 -0.36 9.49 11.18
CA ILE A 216 0.50 10.62 11.60
C ILE A 216 0.18 11.86 10.76
N PHE A 217 0.05 11.71 9.45
CA PHE A 217 -0.29 12.81 8.55
C PHE A 217 -1.63 13.46 8.90
N HIS A 218 -2.69 12.67 9.09
CA HIS A 218 -4.00 13.22 9.43
C HIS A 218 -4.04 13.87 10.81
N VAL A 219 -3.33 13.29 11.79
CA VAL A 219 -3.17 13.91 13.11
C VAL A 219 -2.47 15.26 12.98
N ILE A 220 -1.35 15.35 12.25
CA ILE A 220 -0.63 16.62 12.02
C ILE A 220 -1.53 17.65 11.32
N CYS A 221 -2.26 17.24 10.28
CA CYS A 221 -3.18 18.14 9.58
C CYS A 221 -4.26 18.70 10.51
N TYR A 222 -4.82 17.85 11.39
CA TYR A 222 -5.88 18.25 12.31
C TYR A 222 -5.38 19.13 13.46
N THR A 223 -4.26 18.77 14.10
CA THR A 223 -3.79 19.45 15.32
C THR A 223 -2.93 20.68 15.05
N VAL A 224 -2.10 20.63 14.00
CA VAL A 224 -1.11 21.68 13.70
C VAL A 224 -1.59 22.57 12.56
N ILE A 225 -1.89 21.99 11.40
CA ILE A 225 -2.11 22.76 10.17
C ILE A 225 -3.45 23.50 10.20
N ASN A 226 -4.52 22.87 10.70
CA ASN A 226 -5.83 23.51 10.81
C ASN A 226 -5.83 24.75 11.73
N ASN A 227 -4.90 24.83 12.68
CA ASN A 227 -4.74 25.95 13.61
C ASN A 227 -3.69 26.98 13.14
N SER A 228 -3.00 26.73 12.03
CA SER A 228 -1.97 27.63 11.49
C SER A 228 -2.59 28.86 10.84
N THR A 229 -1.88 30.00 10.94
CA THR A 229 -2.21 31.24 10.23
C THR A 229 -1.94 31.13 8.73
N ASN A 230 -1.09 30.20 8.27
CA ASN A 230 -0.73 30.03 6.86
C ASN A 230 -1.00 28.59 6.38
N LYS A 231 -2.27 28.17 6.48
CA LYS A 231 -2.72 26.78 6.25
C LYS A 231 -2.29 26.23 4.88
N ASP A 232 -2.46 27.01 3.82
CA ASP A 232 -2.17 26.59 2.44
C ASP A 232 -0.70 26.19 2.25
N LYS A 233 0.20 27.00 2.80
CA LYS A 233 1.65 26.74 2.77
C LYS A 233 2.01 25.51 3.57
N ASP A 234 1.43 25.35 4.75
CA ASP A 234 1.71 24.21 5.63
C ASP A 234 1.15 22.90 5.06
N PHE A 235 -0.01 22.96 4.39
CA PHE A 235 -0.53 21.84 3.60
C PHE A 235 0.42 21.46 2.47
N TYR A 236 0.93 22.42 1.69
CA TYR A 236 1.93 22.15 0.67
C TYR A 236 3.15 21.42 1.23
N VAL A 237 3.73 21.91 2.33
CA VAL A 237 4.89 21.28 2.97
C VAL A 237 4.55 19.85 3.40
N ALA A 238 3.41 19.66 4.07
CA ALA A 238 2.98 18.35 4.54
C ALA A 238 2.80 17.35 3.37
N TYR A 239 2.16 17.78 2.28
CA TYR A 239 1.97 16.94 1.10
C TYR A 239 3.28 16.63 0.37
N SER A 240 4.19 17.59 0.22
CA SER A 240 5.51 17.35 -0.37
C SER A 240 6.33 16.37 0.45
N THR A 241 6.38 16.54 1.79
CA THR A 241 7.06 15.58 2.68
C THR A 241 6.45 14.20 2.60
N ARG A 242 5.12 14.11 2.61
CA ARG A 242 4.40 12.85 2.44
C ARG A 242 4.77 12.16 1.14
N MET A 243 4.81 12.88 0.01
CA MET A 243 5.20 12.29 -1.27
C MET A 243 6.61 11.72 -1.23
N CYS A 244 7.59 12.41 -0.62
CA CYS A 244 8.93 11.88 -0.43
C CYS A 244 8.93 10.56 0.35
N VAL A 245 8.07 10.44 1.37
CA VAL A 245 7.92 9.21 2.15
C VAL A 245 7.24 8.10 1.34
N LEU A 246 6.23 8.42 0.52
CA LEU A 246 5.53 7.43 -0.29
C LEU A 246 6.41 6.81 -1.38
N ILE A 247 7.41 7.54 -1.90
CA ILE A 247 8.36 7.01 -2.89
C ILE A 247 9.12 5.77 -2.37
N TYR A 248 9.33 5.65 -1.05
CA TYR A 248 9.94 4.47 -0.43
C TYR A 248 9.18 3.18 -0.75
N SER A 249 7.86 3.23 -1.02
CA SER A 249 7.07 2.05 -1.37
C SER A 249 7.54 1.37 -2.66
N LEU A 250 8.30 2.05 -3.51
CA LEU A 250 8.84 1.50 -4.76
C LEU A 250 10.06 0.61 -4.52
N ILE A 251 10.81 0.81 -3.44
CA ILE A 251 12.08 0.10 -3.18
C ILE A 251 11.86 -1.42 -3.07
N PRO A 252 10.89 -1.94 -2.30
CA PRO A 252 10.65 -3.37 -2.21
C PRO A 252 10.21 -4.01 -3.53
N ILE A 253 9.52 -3.24 -4.38
CA ILE A 253 9.11 -3.68 -5.72
C ILE A 253 10.34 -3.83 -6.61
N ILE A 254 11.23 -2.83 -6.63
CA ILE A 254 12.45 -2.83 -7.44
C ILE A 254 13.39 -3.97 -7.01
N LEU A 255 13.54 -4.18 -5.71
CA LEU A 255 14.46 -5.16 -5.12
C LEU A 255 13.81 -6.52 -4.85
N GLU A 256 12.64 -6.81 -5.41
CA GLU A 256 11.88 -8.04 -5.21
C GLU A 256 12.75 -9.30 -5.36
N GLY A 257 13.61 -9.36 -6.37
CA GLY A 257 14.42 -10.55 -6.64
C GLY A 257 15.45 -10.84 -5.54
N ASN A 258 16.00 -9.79 -4.93
CA ASN A 258 16.89 -9.91 -3.78
C ASN A 258 16.11 -10.34 -2.53
N PHE A 259 14.92 -9.76 -2.33
CA PHE A 259 14.02 -10.14 -1.25
C PHE A 259 13.53 -11.59 -1.36
N TYR A 260 13.29 -12.08 -2.58
CA TYR A 260 12.90 -13.47 -2.83
C TYR A 260 13.99 -14.46 -2.42
N LYS A 261 15.26 -14.17 -2.74
CA LYS A 261 16.40 -14.96 -2.28
C LYS A 261 16.50 -15.00 -0.76
N VAL A 262 16.33 -13.86 -0.09
CA VAL A 262 16.31 -13.76 1.38
C VAL A 262 15.17 -14.59 1.98
N PHE A 263 13.98 -14.51 1.39
CA PHE A 263 12.80 -15.26 1.82
C PHE A 263 13.03 -16.78 1.74
N ILE A 264 13.56 -17.28 0.63
CA ILE A 264 13.92 -18.69 0.45
C ILE A 264 14.95 -19.12 1.50
N ASN A 265 16.02 -18.34 1.68
CA ASN A 265 17.09 -18.67 2.62
C ASN A 265 16.59 -18.76 4.08
N LYS A 266 15.71 -17.84 4.51
CA LYS A 266 15.09 -17.91 5.84
C LYS A 266 14.27 -19.18 6.02
N LYS A 267 13.52 -19.59 4.99
CA LYS A 267 12.70 -20.81 5.02
C LYS A 267 13.55 -22.08 5.13
N HIS A 268 14.65 -22.20 4.39
CA HIS A 268 15.53 -23.36 4.48
C HIS A 268 16.18 -23.50 5.85
N ARG A 269 16.60 -22.39 6.47
CA ARG A 269 17.14 -22.39 7.84
C ARG A 269 16.11 -22.85 8.86
N SER A 270 14.86 -22.38 8.76
CA SER A 270 13.77 -22.80 9.65
C SER A 270 13.45 -24.30 9.53
N ASN A 271 13.46 -24.87 8.33
CA ASN A 271 13.20 -26.29 8.13
C ASN A 271 14.35 -27.18 8.63
N LYS A 272 15.61 -26.72 8.51
CA LYS A 272 16.79 -27.47 8.97
C LYS A 272 16.81 -27.63 10.50
N VAL A 273 16.38 -26.61 11.25
CA VAL A 273 16.28 -26.66 12.72
C VAL A 273 15.20 -27.65 13.19
N VAL A 274 14.08 -27.75 12.47
CA VAL A 274 12.98 -28.68 12.82
C VAL A 274 13.34 -30.14 12.52
N GLN A 275 14.13 -30.41 11.48
CA GLN A 275 14.61 -31.77 11.19
C GLN A 275 15.62 -32.26 12.24
N VAL A 276 16.54 -31.40 12.68
CA VAL A 276 17.50 -31.75 13.73
C VAL A 276 16.79 -32.02 15.07
N ALA A 277 15.78 -31.22 15.44
CA ALA A 277 15.00 -31.45 16.66
C ALA A 277 14.07 -32.68 16.61
N LYS A 278 13.64 -33.13 15.42
CA LYS A 278 12.83 -34.35 15.25
C LYS A 278 13.65 -35.64 15.23
N CYS A 279 14.93 -35.57 14.86
CA CYS A 279 15.82 -36.72 14.88
C CYS A 279 16.28 -37.11 16.29
N GLU A 280 16.16 -36.23 17.28
CA GLU A 280 16.50 -36.54 18.68
C GLU A 280 15.33 -37.12 19.50
N ASN A 281 14.10 -37.17 18.96
CA ASN A 281 12.92 -37.42 19.80
C ASN A 281 11.79 -38.22 19.13
N ASN A 282 12.07 -39.33 18.45
CA ASN A 282 11.03 -40.32 18.14
C ASN A 282 11.56 -41.77 18.17
N ASN A 283 11.47 -42.37 19.37
CA ASN A 283 11.02 -43.75 19.51
C ASN A 283 9.50 -43.78 19.21
N ASP A 284 9.15 -44.28 18.02
CA ASP A 284 7.97 -45.06 17.58
C ASP A 284 6.52 -44.90 18.10
N ASN A 285 6.15 -43.99 19.01
CA ASN A 285 4.78 -43.98 19.56
C ASN A 285 3.80 -42.92 19.00
N ASN A 286 4.20 -42.08 18.04
CA ASN A 286 3.40 -40.91 17.62
C ASN A 286 2.37 -41.13 16.50
N GLN A 287 2.33 -42.30 15.84
CA GLN A 287 1.31 -42.56 14.81
C GLN A 287 -0.08 -42.81 15.40
N ASN A 288 -0.18 -43.42 16.59
CA ASN A 288 -1.48 -43.69 17.24
C ASN A 288 -2.15 -42.44 17.82
N VAL A 289 -1.38 -41.42 18.20
CA VAL A 289 -1.89 -40.12 18.68
C VAL A 289 -2.54 -39.32 17.55
N TYR A 290 -2.03 -39.47 16.32
CA TYR A 290 -2.56 -38.76 15.16
C TYR A 290 -3.97 -39.23 14.79
N PHE A 291 -4.24 -40.54 14.88
CA PHE A 291 -5.58 -41.09 14.60
C PHE A 291 -6.58 -40.82 15.73
N THR A 292 -6.15 -40.77 16.99
CA THR A 292 -7.05 -40.44 18.12
C THR A 292 -7.49 -38.97 18.12
N ILE A 293 -6.60 -38.03 17.76
CA ILE A 293 -6.97 -36.61 17.63
C ILE A 293 -7.91 -36.39 16.45
N LEU A 294 -7.70 -37.09 15.33
CA LEU A 294 -8.57 -36.99 14.15
C LEU A 294 -9.95 -37.60 14.39
N HIS A 295 -10.04 -38.72 15.11
CA HIS A 295 -11.32 -39.36 15.45
C HIS A 295 -12.16 -38.52 16.43
N ASN A 296 -11.52 -37.81 17.36
CA ASN A 296 -12.23 -36.97 18.33
C ASN A 296 -12.66 -35.60 17.78
N ALA A 297 -12.08 -35.14 16.65
CA ALA A 297 -12.46 -33.88 16.02
C ALA A 297 -13.70 -33.99 15.10
N TRP A 298 -14.22 -35.20 14.88
CA TRP A 298 -15.36 -35.49 14.00
C TRP A 298 -16.62 -35.99 14.77
N LYS A 299 -16.60 -35.90 16.11
CA LYS A 299 -17.80 -35.96 16.97
C LYS A 299 -18.15 -34.55 17.43
#